data_AF-A0A349X940-F1
#
_entry.id   AF-A0A349X940-F1
#
_cell.length_a   1.000
_cell.length_b   1.000
_cell.length_c   1.000
_cell.angle_alpha   90.00
_cell.angle_beta   90.00
_cell.angle_gamma   90.00
#
_symmetry.space_group_name_H-M   'P 1'
#
loop_
_entity.id
_entity.type
_entity.pdbx_description
1 polymer ?
#
loop_
_entity_poly.entity_id
_entity_poly.type
_entity_poly.pdbx_seq_one_letter_code
_entity_poly.pdbx_strand_id
1 'polypeptide(L)'
;GIVWSIQNDALAMTLWGIFVFGWAFLLLATFAINHFDLFGLRQVYYYAKGENRPPLAFVKRMMYAHIRHPIQTGVLIGVWATPTMSNTQVILSVGFTAYIFVGLWFEERDLIAAHGEEYLSYKAETGMVLPRIK
;
A
#
# COMPACT_ATOMS: atom_id res chain seq x y z
N GLY A 1 -15.94 4.01 23.91
CA GLY A 1 -16.94 4.89 23.28
C GLY A 1 -17.03 4.57 21.80
N ILE A 2 -18.20 4.82 21.20
CA ILE A 2 -18.40 4.80 19.75
C ILE A 2 -18.23 6.23 19.25
N VAL A 3 -17.45 6.44 18.19
CA VAL A 3 -17.25 7.73 17.54
C VAL A 3 -18.33 7.95 16.48
N TRP A 4 -18.55 6.95 15.61
CA TRP A 4 -19.68 6.94 14.68
C TRP A 4 -20.26 5.53 14.52
N SER A 5 -21.55 5.49 14.19
CA SER A 5 -22.27 4.28 13.82
C SER A 5 -23.31 4.67 12.78
N ILE A 6 -23.19 4.12 11.57
CA ILE A 6 -24.13 4.38 10.48
C ILE A 6 -25.34 3.46 10.66
N GLN A 7 -26.51 4.05 10.89
CA GLN A 7 -27.77 3.31 11.06
C GLN A 7 -28.50 3.01 9.74
N ASN A 8 -28.12 3.70 8.65
CA ASN A 8 -28.72 3.46 7.35
C ASN A 8 -28.08 2.22 6.70
N ASP A 9 -28.88 1.18 6.48
CA ASP A 9 -28.41 -0.10 5.95
C ASP A 9 -27.70 0.01 4.60
N ALA A 10 -28.21 0.86 3.69
CA ALA A 10 -27.60 1.03 2.36
C ALA A 10 -26.22 1.70 2.46
N LEU A 11 -26.07 2.71 3.31
CA LEU A 11 -24.78 3.36 3.57
C LEU A 11 -23.81 2.41 4.29
N ALA A 12 -24.30 1.63 5.25
CA ALA A 12 -23.49 0.64 5.97
C ALA A 12 -22.99 -0.46 5.02
N MET A 13 -23.84 -0.98 4.13
CA MET A 13 -23.45 -1.93 3.08
C MET A 13 -22.42 -1.33 2.11
N THR A 14 -22.59 -0.05 1.75
CA THR A 14 -21.62 0.65 0.89
C THR A 14 -20.25 0.71 1.56
N LEU A 15 -20.19 1.08 2.85
CA LEU A 15 -18.94 1.09 3.62
C LEU A 15 -18.31 -0.30 3.72
N TRP A 16 -19.11 -1.33 4.00
CA TRP A 16 -18.62 -2.72 3.95
C TRP A 16 -18.06 -3.11 2.58
N GLY A 17 -18.70 -2.67 1.49
CA GLY A 17 -18.19 -2.88 0.14
C GLY A 17 -16.81 -2.23 -0.06
N ILE A 18 -16.66 -0.97 0.38
CA ILE A 18 -15.38 -0.25 0.33
C ILE A 18 -14.33 -0.92 1.23
N PHE A 19 -14.72 -1.40 2.42
CA PHE A 19 -13.84 -2.14 3.33
C PHE A 19 -13.28 -3.39 2.67
N VAL A 20 -14.15 -4.25 2.14
CA VAL A 20 -13.75 -5.48 1.45
C VAL A 20 -12.89 -5.16 0.23
N PHE A 21 -13.26 -4.12 -0.52
CA PHE A 21 -12.45 -3.64 -1.63
C PHE A 21 -11.05 -3.20 -1.19
N GLY A 22 -10.91 -2.44 -0.10
CA GLY A 22 -9.62 -1.99 0.42
C GLY A 22 -8.68 -3.16 0.75
N TRP A 23 -9.19 -4.18 1.44
CA TRP A 23 -8.41 -5.38 1.76
C TRP A 23 -8.12 -6.25 0.52
N ALA A 24 -9.07 -6.40 -0.39
CA ALA A 24 -8.85 -7.10 -1.66
C ALA A 24 -7.80 -6.38 -2.53
N PHE A 25 -7.86 -5.06 -2.59
CA PHE A 25 -6.88 -4.21 -3.28
C PHE A 25 -5.50 -4.38 -2.66
N LEU A 26 -5.38 -4.37 -1.33
CA LEU A 26 -4.14 -4.68 -0.64
C LEU A 26 -3.59 -6.05 -1.05
N LEU A 27 -4.41 -7.10 -0.99
CA LEU A 27 -3.98 -8.45 -1.34
C LEU A 27 -3.50 -8.52 -2.80
N LEU A 28 -4.26 -7.95 -3.74
CA LEU A 28 -3.88 -7.87 -5.15
C LEU A 28 -2.57 -7.11 -5.35
N ALA A 29 -2.36 -6.02 -4.61
CA ALA A 29 -1.10 -5.27 -4.65
C ALA A 29 0.10 -6.12 -4.17
N THR A 30 -0.10 -6.98 -3.15
CA THR A 30 0.94 -7.91 -2.69
C THR A 30 1.24 -9.06 -3.65
N PHE A 31 0.37 -9.34 -4.63
CA PHE A 31 0.66 -10.27 -5.72
C PHE A 31 1.30 -9.56 -6.92
N ALA A 32 1.00 -8.27 -7.11
CA ALA A 32 1.53 -7.45 -8.19
C ALA A 32 3.03 -7.16 -8.02
N ILE A 33 3.50 -6.92 -6.80
CA ILE A 33 4.90 -7.18 -6.45
C ILE A 33 4.97 -8.68 -6.24
N ASN A 34 5.81 -9.41 -6.97
CA ASN A 34 6.05 -10.84 -6.75
C ASN A 34 6.03 -11.14 -5.24
N HIS A 35 4.96 -11.77 -4.74
CA HIS A 35 4.72 -11.99 -3.31
C HIS A 35 5.96 -12.63 -2.63
N PHE A 36 6.65 -13.50 -3.38
CA PHE A 36 7.91 -14.14 -3.02
C PHE A 36 9.09 -13.20 -2.76
N ASP A 37 9.14 -12.02 -3.39
CA ASP A 37 10.12 -10.97 -3.09
C ASP A 37 9.82 -10.31 -1.73
N LEU A 38 8.53 -10.13 -1.41
CA LEU A 38 8.07 -9.54 -0.14
C LEU A 38 8.41 -10.45 1.06
N PHE A 39 8.33 -11.77 0.89
CA PHE A 39 8.77 -12.76 1.89
C PHE A 39 10.29 -13.05 1.86
N GLY A 40 11.05 -12.42 0.97
CA GLY A 40 12.49 -12.66 0.84
C GLY A 40 12.86 -14.06 0.31
N LEU A 41 11.88 -14.85 -0.15
CA LEU A 41 12.10 -16.21 -0.67
C LEU A 41 13.01 -16.21 -1.91
N ARG A 42 12.95 -15.14 -2.71
CA ARG A 42 13.89 -14.94 -3.83
C ARG A 42 15.32 -14.74 -3.34
N GLN A 43 15.51 -14.09 -2.19
CA GLN A 43 16.82 -13.87 -1.58
C GLN A 43 17.42 -15.20 -1.10
N VAL A 44 16.60 -16.03 -0.44
CA VAL A 44 16.99 -17.38 -0.01
C VAL A 44 17.31 -18.27 -1.21
N TYR A 45 16.50 -18.20 -2.27
CA TYR A 45 16.70 -18.99 -3.49
C TYR A 45 18.01 -18.65 -4.22
N TYR A 46 18.31 -17.36 -4.44
CA TYR A 46 19.56 -16.95 -5.09
C TYR A 46 20.79 -17.20 -4.21
N TYR A 47 20.66 -17.04 -2.88
CA TYR A 47 21.70 -17.43 -1.93
C TYR A 47 21.98 -18.94 -2.00
N ALA A 48 20.94 -19.77 -2.08
CA ALA A 48 21.08 -21.23 -2.20
C ALA A 48 21.70 -21.68 -3.55
N LYS A 49 21.54 -20.89 -4.61
CA LYS A 49 22.12 -21.16 -5.94
C LYS A 49 23.53 -20.58 -6.16
N GLY A 50 24.04 -19.76 -5.25
CA GLY A 50 25.34 -19.09 -5.40
C GLY A 50 25.40 -18.08 -6.55
N GLU A 51 24.25 -17.60 -7.04
CA GLU A 51 24.17 -16.65 -8.15
C GLU A 51 24.17 -15.20 -7.63
N ASN A 52 24.86 -14.30 -8.34
CA ASN A 52 24.87 -12.88 -8.03
C ASN A 52 23.48 -12.27 -8.24
N ARG A 53 23.03 -11.53 -7.23
CA ARG A 53 21.70 -10.93 -7.13
C ARG A 53 21.42 -10.04 -8.35
N PRO A 54 20.45 -10.35 -9.23
CA PRO A 54 20.02 -9.38 -10.21
C PRO A 54 19.40 -8.18 -9.47
N PRO A 55 19.70 -6.92 -9.90
CA PRO A 55 19.07 -5.75 -9.31
C PRO A 55 17.54 -5.89 -9.37
N LEU A 56 16.86 -5.42 -8.32
CA LEU A 56 15.40 -5.39 -8.27
C LEU A 56 14.90 -4.58 -9.46
N ALA A 57 14.44 -5.25 -10.52
CA ALA A 57 13.79 -4.59 -11.63
C ALA A 57 12.53 -3.90 -11.06
N PHE A 58 12.47 -2.59 -11.20
CA PHE A 58 11.33 -1.79 -10.77
C PHE A 58 10.11 -2.25 -11.58
N VAL A 59 9.23 -3.05 -10.97
CA VAL A 59 8.05 -3.59 -11.66
C VAL A 59 7.00 -2.48 -11.74
N LYS A 60 7.11 -1.63 -12.77
CA LYS A 60 6.18 -0.53 -13.10
C LYS A 60 4.87 -1.03 -13.74
N ARG A 61 4.40 -2.25 -13.42
CA ARG A 61 3.24 -2.87 -14.08
C ARG A 61 1.99 -2.83 -13.18
N MET A 62 0.82 -2.74 -13.80
CA MET A 62 -0.49 -2.76 -13.14
C MET A 62 -0.73 -1.57 -12.17
N MET A 63 -0.95 -1.85 -10.89
CA MET A 63 -1.31 -0.87 -9.86
C MET A 63 -0.16 0.11 -9.60
N TYR A 64 1.08 -0.39 -9.69
CA TYR A 64 2.31 0.40 -9.54
C TYR A 64 2.53 1.40 -10.69
N ALA A 65 1.82 1.28 -11.81
CA ALA A 65 1.88 2.29 -12.87
C ALA A 65 1.13 3.59 -12.52
N HIS A 66 0.23 3.56 -11.52
CA HIS A 66 -0.63 4.69 -11.17
C HIS A 66 -0.44 5.15 -9.72
N ILE A 67 -0.12 4.21 -8.82
CA ILE A 67 0.05 4.41 -7.38
C ILE A 67 1.36 3.77 -6.96
N ARG A 68 2.26 4.53 -6.33
CA ARG A 68 3.58 4.02 -5.89
C ARG A 68 3.49 3.11 -4.66
N HIS A 69 2.49 3.34 -3.81
CA HIS A 69 2.28 2.61 -2.56
C HIS A 69 0.86 2.02 -2.48
N PRO A 70 0.50 1.09 -3.39
CA PRO A 70 -0.86 0.55 -3.47
C PRO A 70 -1.22 -0.34 -2.27
N ILE A 71 -0.24 -1.00 -1.64
CA ILE A 71 -0.47 -1.79 -0.40
C ILE A 71 -0.94 -0.85 0.71
N GLN A 72 -0.20 0.24 0.94
CA GLN A 72 -0.51 1.27 1.93
C GLN A 72 -1.87 1.91 1.65
N THR A 73 -2.21 2.10 0.38
CA THR A 73 -3.53 2.60 -0.06
C THR A 73 -4.65 1.64 0.35
N GLY A 74 -4.49 0.33 0.10
CA GLY A 74 -5.45 -0.68 0.52
C GLY A 74 -5.63 -0.75 2.03
N VAL A 75 -4.55 -0.65 2.82
CA VAL A 75 -4.63 -0.56 4.30
C VAL A 75 -5.45 0.65 4.70
N LEU A 76 -5.14 1.83 4.18
CA LEU A 76 -5.83 3.07 4.54
C LEU A 76 -7.33 2.99 4.23
N ILE A 77 -7.71 2.44 3.09
CA ILE A 77 -9.12 2.21 2.77
C ILE A 77 -9.75 1.24 3.79
N GLY A 78 -9.10 0.10 4.05
CA GLY A 78 -9.62 -0.93 4.96
C GLY A 78 -9.78 -0.47 6.41
N VAL A 79 -8.85 0.32 6.95
CA VAL A 79 -8.93 0.77 8.36
C VAL A 79 -9.90 1.94 8.57
N TRP A 80 -10.27 2.67 7.51
CA TRP A 80 -11.19 3.82 7.61
C TRP A 80 -12.61 3.50 7.14
N ALA A 81 -12.81 2.53 6.24
CA ALA A 81 -14.11 2.22 5.64
C ALA A 81 -15.01 1.31 6.50
N THR A 82 -15.05 1.51 7.82
CA THR A 82 -15.92 0.72 8.70
C THR A 82 -17.24 1.46 9.02
N PRO A 83 -18.39 0.77 9.03
CA PRO A 83 -19.68 1.40 9.31
C PRO A 83 -19.85 1.79 10.79
N THR A 84 -19.14 1.11 11.68
CA THR A 84 -19.11 1.42 13.11
C THR A 84 -17.67 1.58 13.55
N MET A 85 -17.37 2.74 14.13
CA MET A 85 -16.03 3.09 14.57
C MET A 85 -16.03 3.44 16.04
N SER A 86 -15.29 2.67 16.81
CA SER A 86 -15.02 2.91 18.23
C SER A 86 -13.84 3.86 18.43
N ASN A 87 -13.70 4.42 19.63
CA ASN A 87 -12.55 5.25 19.99
C ASN A 87 -11.23 4.50 19.76
N THR A 88 -11.20 3.20 20.11
CA THR A 88 -10.02 2.34 19.93
C THR A 88 -9.68 2.19 18.45
N GLN A 89 -10.68 1.98 17.59
CA GLN A 89 -10.46 1.88 16.15
C GLN A 89 -10.00 3.21 15.56
N VAL A 90 -10.55 4.36 15.98
CA VAL A 90 -10.07 5.67 15.50
C VAL A 90 -8.61 5.90 15.88
N ILE A 91 -8.25 5.65 17.13
CA ILE A 91 -6.86 5.79 17.59
C ILE A 91 -5.94 4.88 16.77
N LEU A 92 -6.37 3.64 16.52
CA LEU A 92 -5.63 2.69 15.71
C LEU A 92 -5.49 3.16 14.25
N SER A 93 -6.56 3.64 13.62
CA SER A 93 -6.53 4.10 12.24
C SER A 93 -5.70 5.36 12.06
N VAL A 94 -5.76 6.30 13.00
CA VAL A 94 -4.88 7.48 13.02
C VAL A 94 -3.42 7.06 13.23
N GLY A 95 -3.16 6.16 14.17
CA GLY A 95 -1.82 5.63 14.43
C GLY A 95 -1.22 4.92 13.21
N PHE A 96 -1.98 4.02 12.57
CA PHE A 96 -1.57 3.37 11.33
C PHE A 96 -1.35 4.36 10.20
N THR A 97 -2.21 5.36 10.06
CA THR A 97 -2.05 6.41 9.06
C THR A 97 -0.72 7.13 9.27
N ALA A 98 -0.45 7.63 10.48
CA ALA A 98 0.80 8.30 10.80
C ALA A 98 2.02 7.41 10.55
N TYR A 99 1.97 6.15 11.01
CA TYR A 99 3.04 5.17 10.81
C TYR A 99 3.32 4.93 9.32
N ILE A 100 2.27 4.75 8.51
CA ILE A 100 2.39 4.58 7.06
C ILE A 100 3.08 5.79 6.44
N PHE A 101 2.62 7.01 6.69
CA PHE A 101 3.21 8.22 6.08
C PHE A 101 4.66 8.44 6.52
N VAL A 102 5.01 8.14 7.77
CA VAL A 102 6.40 8.19 8.24
C VAL A 102 7.26 7.16 7.49
N GLY A 103 6.80 5.92 7.38
CA GLY A 103 7.50 4.87 6.63
C GLY A 103 7.69 5.23 5.15
N LEU A 104 6.64 5.75 4.51
CA LEU A 104 6.68 6.22 3.12
C LEU A 104 7.69 7.34 2.92
N TRP A 105 7.79 8.27 3.88
CA TRP A 105 8.76 9.36 3.79
C TRP A 105 10.21 8.85 3.79
N PHE A 106 10.54 7.88 4.66
CA PHE A 106 11.85 7.25 4.66
C PHE A 106 12.09 6.44 3.38
N GLU A 107 11.12 5.62 2.98
CA GLU A 107 11.18 4.79 1.77
C GLU A 107 11.42 5.63 0.52
N GLU A 108 10.68 6.72 0.31
CA GLU A 108 10.87 7.60 -0.83
C GLU A 108 12.27 8.25 -0.83
N ARG A 109 12.77 8.63 0.36
CA ARG A 109 14.08 9.26 0.47
C ARG A 109 15.21 8.29 0.11
N ASP A 110 15.09 7.05 0.56
CA ASP A 110 16.06 5.99 0.26
C ASP A 110 15.99 5.59 -1.23
N LEU A 111 14.79 5.55 -1.83
CA LEU A 111 14.60 5.29 -3.25
C LEU A 111 15.19 6.40 -4.13
N ILE A 112 15.04 7.68 -3.74
CA ILE A 112 15.71 8.80 -4.43
C ILE A 112 17.23 8.66 -4.32
N ALA A 113 17.74 8.31 -3.14
CA ALA A 113 19.18 8.13 -2.94
C ALA A 113 19.75 6.95 -3.76
N ALA A 114 18.99 5.86 -3.91
CA ALA A 114 19.42 4.66 -4.63
C ALA A 114 19.26 4.75 -6.16
N HIS A 115 18.20 5.39 -6.65
CA HIS A 115 17.80 5.36 -8.07
C HIS A 115 17.83 6.74 -8.77
N GLY A 116 18.03 7.84 -8.02
CA GLY A 116 18.21 9.18 -8.58
C GLY A 116 17.11 9.61 -9.55
N GLU A 117 17.51 10.01 -10.76
CA GLU A 117 16.60 10.55 -11.78
C GLU A 117 15.54 9.56 -12.30
N GLU A 118 15.84 8.25 -12.31
CA GLU A 118 14.86 7.26 -12.76
C GLU A 118 13.64 7.24 -11.82
N TYR A 119 13.89 7.31 -10.52
CA TYR A 119 12.82 7.36 -9.52
C TYR A 119 12.10 8.70 -9.50
N LEU A 120 12.81 9.82 -9.72
CA LEU A 120 12.18 11.14 -9.83
C LEU A 120 11.21 11.21 -11.03
N SER A 121 11.60 10.65 -12.18
CA SER A 121 10.75 10.54 -13.37
C SER A 121 9.51 9.71 -13.07
N TYR A 122 9.69 8.54 -12.44
CA TYR A 122 8.58 7.69 -12.00
C TYR A 122 7.66 8.40 -10.99
N LYS A 123 8.21 9.13 -10.03
CA LYS A 123 7.49 9.94 -9.04
C LYS A 123 6.64 11.04 -9.67
N ALA A 124 7.09 11.62 -10.78
CA ALA A 124 6.31 12.62 -11.52
C ALA A 124 5.07 12.00 -12.19
N GLU A 125 5.19 10.76 -12.67
CA GLU A 125 4.13 10.07 -13.42
C GLU A 125 3.10 9.36 -12.54
N THR A 126 3.41 9.14 -11.26
CA THR A 126 2.60 8.29 -10.37
C THR A 126 2.24 8.97 -9.05
N GLY A 127 1.03 8.71 -8.56
CA GLY A 127 0.60 9.24 -7.27
C GLY A 127 1.15 8.43 -6.10
N MET A 128 1.25 9.04 -4.91
CA MET A 128 1.82 8.37 -3.73
C MET A 128 0.85 7.32 -3.16
N VAL A 129 -0.35 7.75 -2.79
CA VAL A 129 -1.43 6.92 -2.21
C VAL A 129 -2.71 7.01 -3.06
N LEU A 130 -2.95 8.15 -3.69
CA LEU A 130 -4.06 8.31 -4.65
C LEU A 130 -3.56 8.07 -6.07
N PRO A 131 -4.37 7.44 -6.95
CA PRO A 131 -3.99 7.23 -8.33
C PRO A 131 -3.83 8.56 -9.04
N ARG A 132 -2.72 8.71 -9.77
CA ARG A 132 -2.56 9.79 -10.74
C ARG A 132 -3.03 9.29 -12.09
N ILE A 133 -4.11 9.87 -12.60
CA ILE A 133 -4.62 9.62 -13.95
C ILE A 133 -3.97 10.69 -14.84
N LYS A 134 -3.30 10.26 -15.92
CA LYS A 134 -2.76 11.17 -16.95
C LYS A 134 -3.88 11.66 -17.85
#